data_AF-A0A9D9RMY4-F1
#
_entry.id   AF-A0A9D9RMY4-F1
#
_cell.length_a   1.000
_cell.length_b   1.000
_cell.length_c   1.000
_cell.angle_alpha   90.00
_cell.angle_beta   90.00
_cell.angle_gamma   90.00
#
_symmetry.space_group_name_H-M   'P 1'
#
loop_
_entity.id
_entity.type
_entity.pdbx_description
1 polymer ?
#
loop_
_entity_poly.entity_id
_entity_poly.type
_entity_poly.pdbx_seq_one_letter_code
_entity_poly.pdbx_strand_id
1 'polypeptide(L)'
;MLKHRHIDKICFVATLLMVALIVLFVNAGSLGLRTYHSSPGYVSRLFDMSYVHSIDLVLNEADWQGILENPRAKEYVHADVFIDG
;
A
#
# COMPACT_ATOMS: atom_id res chain seq x y z
N MET A 1 -15.60 45.07 4.27
CA MET A 1 -14.82 44.27 5.25
C MET A 1 -15.66 44.15 6.52
N LEU A 2 -16.30 43.01 6.77
CA LEU A 2 -17.17 42.81 7.94
C LEU A 2 -16.31 42.74 9.20
N LYS A 3 -16.08 43.90 9.84
CA LYS A 3 -15.33 44.01 11.10
C LYS A 3 -16.24 43.66 12.27
N HIS A 4 -16.41 42.37 12.53
CA HIS A 4 -17.17 41.89 13.69
C HIS A 4 -16.19 41.45 14.80
N ARG A 5 -16.21 42.16 15.94
CA ARG A 5 -15.24 42.04 17.06
C ARG A 5 -15.10 40.62 17.64
N HIS A 6 -16.09 39.76 17.42
CA HIS A 6 -16.06 38.37 17.89
C HIS A 6 -15.54 37.39 16.83
N ILE A 7 -15.60 37.73 15.54
CA ILE A 7 -15.10 36.85 14.47
C ILE A 7 -13.59 36.69 14.59
N ASP A 8 -12.86 37.78 14.85
CA ASP A 8 -11.41 37.72 15.03
C ASP A 8 -11.02 36.82 16.21
N LYS A 9 -11.79 36.86 17.30
CA LYS A 9 -11.58 35.99 18.47
C LYS A 9 -11.88 34.53 18.16
N ILE A 10 -12.98 34.25 17.48
CA ILE A 10 -13.35 32.89 17.07
C ILE A 10 -12.29 32.32 16.12
N CYS A 11 -11.83 33.13 15.16
CA CYS A 11 -10.76 32.77 14.24
C CYS A 11 -9.47 32.43 15.00
N PHE A 12 -9.06 33.29 15.94
CA PHE A 12 -7.86 33.06 16.74
C PHE A 12 -7.95 31.78 17.59
N VAL A 13 -9.08 31.53 18.25
CA VAL A 13 -9.31 30.30 19.01
C VAL A 13 -9.30 29.07 18.10
N ALA A 14 -9.93 29.15 16.92
CA ALA A 14 -9.92 28.07 15.94
C ALA A 14 -8.50 27.78 15.43
N THR A 15 -7.68 28.80 15.18
CA THR A 15 -6.27 28.64 14.81
C THR A 15 -5.47 27.97 15.92
N LEU A 16 -5.65 28.38 17.18
CA LEU A 16 -4.98 27.75 18.32
C LEU A 16 -5.36 26.28 18.46
N LEU A 17 -6.64 25.95 18.30
CA LEU A 17 -7.13 24.57 18.33
C LEU A 17 -6.49 23.75 17.19
N MET A 18 -6.46 24.29 15.97
CA MET A 18 -5.82 23.64 14.83
C MET A 18 -4.34 23.38 15.08
N VAL A 19 -3.59 24.36 15.59
CA VAL A 19 -2.17 24.20 15.92
C VAL A 19 -1.97 23.14 17.01
N ALA A 20 -2.81 23.13 18.04
CA ALA A 20 -2.75 22.11 19.09
C ALA A 20 -2.99 20.70 18.56
N LEU A 21 -3.98 20.52 17.66
CA LEU A 21 -4.22 19.25 16.99
C LEU A 21 -3.03 18.84 16.12
N ILE A 22 -2.44 19.76 15.35
CA ILE A 22 -1.27 19.46 14.52
C ILE A 22 -0.12 18.97 15.39
N VAL A 23 0.19 19.66 16.49
CA VAL A 23 1.26 19.24 17.42
C VAL A 23 0.96 17.87 18.01
N LEU A 24 -0.30 17.61 18.39
CA LEU A 24 -0.72 16.30 18.90
C LEU A 24 -0.53 15.20 17.86
N PHE A 25 -0.97 15.41 16.61
CA PHE A 25 -0.88 14.41 15.55
C PHE A 25 0.55 14.21 15.04
N VAL A 26 1.40 15.25 15.01
CA VAL A 26 2.82 15.11 14.68
C VAL A 26 3.55 14.28 15.75
N ASN A 27 3.17 14.43 17.02
CA ASN A 27 3.71 13.64 18.13
C ASN A 27 2.96 12.33 18.39
N ALA A 28 2.02 11.94 17.53
CA ALA A 28 1.18 10.76 17.69
C ALA A 28 2.00 9.48 17.95
N GLY A 29 3.12 9.31 17.24
CA GLY A 29 4.02 8.17 17.44
C GLY A 29 4.63 8.10 18.85
N SER A 30 4.98 9.24 19.45
CA SER A 30 5.48 9.31 20.84
C SER A 30 4.39 9.11 21.89
N LEU A 31 3.12 9.41 21.53
CA LEU A 31 1.94 9.19 22.37
C LEU A 31 1.42 7.74 22.29
N GLY A 32 2.13 6.86 21.59
CA GLY A 32 1.74 5.46 21.41
C GLY A 32 0.58 5.25 20.43
N LEU A 33 0.14 6.31 19.73
CA LEU A 33 -0.79 6.18 18.62
C LEU A 33 -0.03 5.54 17.46
N ARG A 34 -0.32 4.26 17.24
CA ARG A 34 0.26 3.50 16.15
C ARG A 34 -0.45 3.89 14.86
N THR A 35 0.33 4.18 13.83
CA THR A 35 -0.20 4.19 12.47
C THR A 35 -0.87 2.84 12.24
N TYR A 36 -2.15 2.86 11.85
CA TYR A 36 -2.76 1.68 11.26
C TYR A 36 -2.08 1.50 9.91
N HIS A 37 -0.89 0.90 9.91
CA HIS A 37 -0.39 0.28 8.71
C HIS A 37 -1.45 -0.75 8.36
N SER A 38 -2.20 -0.49 7.27
CA SER A 38 -2.71 -1.59 6.46
C SER A 38 -1.47 -2.35 6.02
N SER A 39 -0.94 -3.22 6.88
CA SER A 39 0.04 -4.23 6.52
C SER A 39 -0.77 -5.27 5.80
N PRO A 40 -0.88 -5.18 4.47
CA PRO A 40 -1.72 -6.10 3.73
C PRO A 40 -1.15 -7.48 3.97
N GLY A 41 -1.99 -8.47 4.25
CA GLY A 41 -1.51 -9.82 4.58
C GLY A 41 -0.70 -10.50 3.47
N TYR A 42 -0.65 -9.91 2.27
CA TYR A 42 0.25 -10.34 1.19
C TYR A 42 1.70 -9.87 1.40
N VAL A 43 1.97 -8.79 2.16
CA VAL A 43 3.33 -8.26 2.36
C VAL A 43 4.18 -9.23 3.17
N SER A 44 3.62 -9.79 4.23
CA SER A 44 4.29 -10.83 5.03
C SER A 44 4.28 -12.22 4.38
N ARG A 45 3.73 -12.35 3.17
CA ARG A 45 3.72 -13.60 2.40
C ARG A 45 4.55 -13.39 1.13
N LEU A 46 3.98 -12.79 0.10
CA LEU A 46 4.60 -12.57 -1.22
C LEU A 46 5.84 -11.68 -1.23
N PHE A 47 6.03 -10.86 -0.19
CA PHE A 47 7.14 -9.91 -0.10
C PHE A 47 8.02 -10.17 1.14
N ASP A 48 7.94 -11.38 1.70
CA ASP A 48 8.84 -11.77 2.76
C ASP A 48 10.25 -11.99 2.19
N MET A 49 11.19 -11.14 2.60
CA MET A 49 12.57 -11.20 2.15
C MET A 49 13.43 -12.18 2.96
N SER A 50 12.85 -12.89 3.94
CA SER A 50 13.57 -13.82 4.80
C SER A 50 13.87 -15.17 4.12
N TYR A 51 13.17 -15.49 3.03
CA TYR A 51 13.37 -16.70 2.26
C TYR A 51 13.18 -16.47 0.75
N VAL A 52 13.51 -17.47 -0.05
CA VAL A 52 13.31 -17.46 -1.51
C VAL A 52 11.97 -18.13 -1.81
N HIS A 53 11.05 -17.40 -2.44
CA HIS A 53 9.75 -17.93 -2.86
C HIS A 53 9.88 -18.99 -3.96
N SER A 54 9.04 -20.03 -3.89
CA SER A 54 8.86 -20.98 -4.98
C SER A 54 7.67 -20.52 -5.83
N ILE A 55 7.83 -20.47 -7.15
CA ILE A 55 6.75 -20.11 -8.07
C ILE A 55 6.59 -21.24 -9.08
N ASP A 56 5.46 -21.92 -9.02
CA ASP A 56 5.09 -22.97 -9.95
C ASP A 56 4.11 -22.40 -10.98
N LEU A 57 4.49 -22.47 -12.25
CA LEU A 57 3.68 -22.05 -13.38
C LEU A 57 3.14 -23.28 -14.09
N VAL A 58 1.82 -23.44 -14.09
CA VAL A 58 1.13 -24.57 -14.73
C VAL A 58 0.45 -24.07 -16.00
N LEU A 59 0.82 -24.67 -17.13
CA LEU A 59 0.29 -24.33 -18.45
C LEU A 59 -0.27 -25.58 -19.12
N ASN A 60 -1.18 -25.39 -20.08
CA ASN A 60 -1.60 -26.48 -20.95
C ASN A 60 -0.47 -26.87 -21.90
N GLU A 61 -0.42 -28.14 -22.29
CA GLU A 61 0.63 -28.67 -23.16
C GLU A 61 0.73 -27.90 -24.49
N ALA A 62 -0.40 -27.53 -25.10
CA ALA A 62 -0.41 -26.80 -26.37
C ALA A 62 0.26 -25.41 -26.25
N ASP A 63 0.00 -24.70 -25.14
CA ASP A 63 0.58 -23.37 -24.89
C ASP A 63 2.09 -23.46 -24.65
N TRP A 64 2.53 -24.50 -23.92
CA TRP A 64 3.95 -24.77 -23.70
C TRP A 64 4.69 -25.06 -25.02
N GLN A 65 4.14 -25.92 -25.87
CA GLN A 65 4.73 -26.21 -27.17
C GLN A 65 4.79 -24.95 -28.06
N GLY A 66 3.75 -24.11 -28.04
CA GLY A 66 3.75 -22.84 -28.77
C GLY A 66 4.90 -21.91 -28.36
N ILE A 67 5.23 -21.85 -27.05
CA ILE A 67 6.39 -21.08 -26.56
C ILE A 67 7.70 -21.67 -27.10
N LEU A 68 7.85 -23.00 -27.11
CA LEU A 68 9.07 -23.66 -27.57
C LEU A 68 9.29 -23.47 -29.08
N GLU A 69 8.22 -23.47 -29.87
CA GLU A 69 8.28 -23.26 -31.31
C GLU A 69 8.65 -21.81 -31.66
N ASN A 70 8.11 -20.83 -30.94
CA ASN A 70 8.35 -19.40 -31.20
C ASN A 70 8.69 -18.60 -29.93
N PRO A 71 9.85 -18.85 -29.29
CA PRO A 71 10.19 -18.27 -27.99
C PRO A 71 10.38 -16.74 -28.02
N ARG A 72 10.52 -16.14 -29.21
CA ARG A 72 10.68 -14.69 -29.40
C ARG A 72 9.40 -13.98 -29.83
N ALA A 73 8.28 -14.70 -29.98
CA ALA A 73 7.01 -14.11 -30.40
C ALA A 73 6.48 -13.10 -29.38
N LYS A 74 6.88 -13.22 -28.10
CA LYS A 74 6.41 -12.38 -26.97
C LYS A 74 4.88 -12.41 -26.82
N GLU A 75 4.27 -13.54 -27.16
CA GLU A 75 2.85 -13.77 -27.00
C GLU A 75 2.55 -14.15 -25.54
N TYR A 76 1.38 -13.72 -25.07
CA TYR A 76 0.90 -14.06 -23.73
C TYR A 76 0.05 -15.32 -23.80
N VAL A 77 0.33 -16.26 -22.90
CA VAL A 77 -0.47 -17.48 -22.70
C VAL A 77 -1.05 -17.50 -21.30
N HIS A 78 -2.16 -18.21 -21.13
CA HIS A 78 -2.74 -18.40 -19.82
C HIS A 78 -1.92 -19.40 -19.00
N ALA A 79 -1.70 -19.10 -17.73
CA ALA A 79 -1.01 -19.99 -16.80
C ALA A 79 -1.63 -19.86 -15.41
N ASP A 80 -1.78 -20.99 -14.72
CA ASP A 80 -2.08 -21.00 -13.29
C ASP A 80 -0.77 -20.84 -12.51
N VAL A 81 -0.80 -20.00 -11.48
CA VAL A 81 0.40 -19.66 -10.70
C VAL A 81 0.19 -20.05 -9.24
N PHE A 82 1.08 -20.91 -8.74
CA PHE A 82 1.15 -21.30 -7.35
C PHE A 82 2.42 -20.71 -6.73
N ILE A 83 2.31 -20.13 -5.54
CA ILE A 83 3.42 -19.45 -4.87
C ILE A 83 3.55 -20.08 -3.48
N ASP A 84 4.72 -20.65 -3.21
CA ASP A 84 5.06 -21.37 -1.98
C ASP A 84 4.22 -22.64 -1.71
N GLY A 85 3.71 -23.28 -2.76
CA GLY A 85 2.90 -24.51 -2.70
C GLY A 85 1.40 -24.24 -2.63
#